data_AF-A0A7C9AT32-F1
#
_entry.id   AF-A0A7C9AT32-F1
#
_cell.length_a   1.000
_cell.length_b   1.000
_cell.length_c   1.000
_cell.angle_alpha   90.00
_cell.angle_beta   90.00
_cell.angle_gamma   90.00
#
_symmetry.space_group_name_H-M   'P 1'
#
loop_
_entity.id
_entity.type
_entity.pdbx_description
1 polymer ?
#
loop_
_entity_poly.entity_id
_entity_poly.type
_entity_poly.pdbx_seq_one_letter_code
_entity_poly.pdbx_strand_id
1 'polypeptide(L)'
;QRIQLHHQRLPFQRSTVKQASVRSELNGKVNGALSGEADPRLNERQKALEAAMNDINSSFGRGSVTRLGSAGGALVETFPSGCLTLDFALGGGLPKGRIVEVYGPESSGKTTLALHAIAEIQKLG
;
A
#
# COMPACT_ATOMS: atom_id res chain seq x y z
N GLN A 1 58.24 -2.99 -10.21
CA GLN A 1 58.03 -2.20 -8.97
C GLN A 1 56.53 -2.20 -8.69
N ARG A 2 56.11 -2.97 -7.67
CA ARG A 2 54.72 -3.12 -7.21
C ARG A 2 54.40 -1.94 -6.28
N ILE A 3 53.25 -1.28 -6.48
CA ILE A 3 52.63 -0.45 -5.45
C ILE A 3 51.32 -1.13 -5.08
N GLN A 4 51.35 -1.89 -4.00
CA GLN A 4 50.19 -2.44 -3.33
C GLN A 4 49.55 -1.33 -2.49
N LEU A 5 48.39 -0.81 -2.91
CA LEU A 5 47.56 0.02 -2.04
C LEU A 5 46.75 -0.90 -1.12
N HIS A 6 47.30 -1.14 0.07
CA HIS A 6 46.61 -1.77 1.19
C HIS A 6 45.51 -0.82 1.70
N HIS A 7 44.27 -0.99 1.22
CA HIS A 7 43.10 -0.42 1.87
C HIS A 7 42.73 -1.27 3.08
N GLN A 8 43.19 -0.80 4.23
CA GLN A 8 42.95 -1.35 5.55
C GLN A 8 41.45 -1.18 5.89
N ARG A 9 40.71 -2.29 5.89
CA ARG A 9 39.32 -2.36 6.40
C ARG A 9 39.34 -2.14 7.91
N LEU A 10 38.84 -0.98 8.36
CA LEU A 10 38.49 -0.75 9.75
C LEU A 10 37.10 -1.36 10.03
N PRO A 11 36.95 -2.27 11.00
CA PRO A 11 35.64 -2.75 11.41
C PRO A 11 34.93 -1.69 12.26
N PHE A 12 33.96 -1.00 11.67
CA PHE A 12 33.03 -0.13 12.40
C PHE A 12 32.09 -0.99 13.25
N GLN A 13 32.29 -0.95 14.58
CA GLN A 13 31.49 -1.68 15.56
C GLN A 13 30.15 -0.98 15.85
N ARG A 14 29.11 -1.80 15.80
CA ARG A 14 27.73 -1.72 16.33
C ARG A 14 27.31 -0.46 17.10
N SER A 15 26.19 0.10 16.66
CA SER A 15 25.10 0.50 17.56
C SER A 15 23.79 -0.11 17.06
N THR A 16 23.35 -1.20 17.69
CA THR A 16 21.98 -1.68 17.59
C THR A 16 21.08 -0.62 18.22
N VAL A 17 20.44 0.20 17.39
CA VAL A 17 19.33 1.04 17.84
C VAL A 17 18.21 0.09 18.23
N LYS A 18 18.02 -0.10 19.54
CA LYS A 18 16.75 -0.60 20.10
C LYS A 18 15.68 0.36 19.57
N GLN A 19 14.89 -0.06 18.59
CA GLN A 19 13.58 0.53 18.39
C GLN A 19 12.78 0.17 19.63
N ALA A 20 12.78 1.10 20.59
CA ALA A 20 11.85 1.10 21.68
C ALA A 20 10.45 1.07 21.07
N SER A 21 9.71 0.02 21.38
CA SER A 21 8.27 -0.06 21.18
C SER A 21 7.65 1.08 21.98
N VAL A 22 7.41 2.21 21.32
CA VAL A 22 6.55 3.27 21.86
C VAL A 22 5.13 2.79 21.62
N ARG A 23 4.64 2.00 22.58
CA ARG A 23 3.23 1.64 22.70
C ARG A 23 2.48 2.91 23.07
N SER A 24 2.06 3.66 22.05
CA SER A 24 1.23 4.84 22.20
C SER A 24 -0.21 4.38 22.43
N GLU A 25 -0.61 4.29 23.70
CA GLU A 25 -2.01 4.19 24.11
C GLU A 25 -2.72 5.52 23.84
N LEU A 26 -3.08 5.77 22.58
CA LEU A 26 -4.11 6.74 22.27
C LEU A 26 -5.45 6.06 22.50
N ASN A 27 -5.84 6.03 23.78
CA ASN A 27 -7.21 5.80 24.20
C ASN A 27 -8.05 6.97 23.65
N GLY A 28 -8.54 6.80 22.42
CA GLY A 28 -9.52 7.69 21.82
C GLY A 28 -10.79 7.61 22.65
N LYS A 29 -10.90 8.50 23.64
CA LYS A 29 -12.19 8.85 24.26
C LYS A 29 -13.10 9.37 23.16
N VAL A 30 -13.85 8.47 22.56
CA VAL A 30 -15.07 8.78 21.82
C VAL A 30 -16.09 9.28 22.85
N ASN A 31 -16.10 10.59 23.05
CA ASN A 31 -17.17 11.25 23.78
C ASN A 31 -18.43 11.22 22.90
N GLY A 32 -19.22 10.17 23.08
CA GLY A 32 -20.55 10.04 22.51
C GLY A 32 -21.31 9.07 23.40
N ALA A 33 -22.05 9.62 24.36
CA ALA A 33 -22.88 8.86 25.27
C ALA A 33 -23.76 7.87 24.48
N LEU A 34 -23.73 6.60 24.90
CA LEU A 34 -24.91 5.76 25.14
C LEU A 34 -24.42 4.44 25.76
N SER A 35 -24.84 4.26 27.00
CA SER A 35 -24.71 3.08 27.84
C SER A 35 -25.25 1.82 27.17
N GLY A 36 -24.39 0.82 26.99
CA GLY A 36 -24.51 -0.44 27.74
C GLY A 36 -25.80 -1.26 27.69
N GLU A 37 -26.56 -1.28 26.60
CA GLU A 37 -27.53 -2.35 26.32
C GLU A 37 -27.25 -2.88 24.91
N ALA A 38 -26.87 -4.16 24.80
CA ALA A 38 -26.71 -4.81 23.51
C ALA A 38 -28.09 -5.01 22.87
N ASP A 39 -28.55 -4.02 22.10
CA ASP A 39 -29.84 -4.08 21.41
C ASP A 39 -29.88 -5.34 20.51
N PRO A 40 -30.75 -6.34 20.78
CA PRO A 40 -30.76 -7.62 20.07
C PRO A 40 -30.96 -7.45 18.55
N ARG A 41 -31.54 -6.33 18.14
CA ARG A 41 -31.72 -5.93 16.73
C ARG A 41 -30.40 -5.72 15.99
N LEU A 42 -29.33 -5.31 16.68
CA LEU A 42 -28.00 -5.16 16.06
C LEU A 42 -27.42 -6.52 15.68
N ASN A 43 -27.63 -7.54 16.53
CA ASN A 43 -27.16 -8.89 16.25
C ASN A 43 -27.93 -9.55 15.09
N GLU A 44 -29.26 -9.37 15.07
CA GLU A 44 -30.10 -9.84 13.94
C GLU A 44 -29.70 -9.15 12.62
N ARG A 45 -29.45 -7.84 12.64
CA ARG A 45 -28.99 -7.08 11.48
C ARG A 45 -27.63 -7.56 10.99
N GLN A 46 -26.69 -7.83 11.90
CA GLN A 46 -25.37 -8.36 11.56
C GLN A 46 -25.47 -9.75 10.92
N LYS A 47 -26.31 -10.63 11.47
CA LYS A 47 -26.55 -11.97 10.92
C LYS A 47 -27.17 -11.93 9.51
N ALA A 48 -28.15 -11.06 9.30
CA ALA A 48 -28.76 -10.86 7.97
C ALA A 48 -27.75 -10.32 6.95
N LEU A 49 -26.87 -9.40 7.37
CA LEU A 49 -25.79 -8.88 6.53
C LEU A 49 -24.81 -9.98 6.13
N GLU A 50 -24.38 -10.82 7.08
CA GLU A 50 -23.46 -11.93 6.81
C GLU A 50 -24.08 -12.98 5.87
N ALA A 51 -25.36 -13.30 6.04
CA ALA A 51 -26.09 -14.18 5.13
C ALA A 51 -26.10 -13.63 3.69
N ALA A 52 -26.47 -12.36 3.51
CA ALA A 52 -26.48 -11.72 2.20
C ALA A 52 -25.08 -11.69 1.55
N MET A 53 -24.02 -11.43 2.33
CA MET A 53 -22.64 -11.48 1.83
C MET A 53 -22.23 -12.89 1.37
N ASN A 54 -22.68 -13.93 2.07
CA ASN A 54 -22.43 -15.32 1.69
C ASN A 54 -23.18 -15.70 0.42
N ASP A 55 -24.44 -15.30 0.29
CA ASP A 55 -25.26 -15.57 -0.89
C ASP A 55 -24.62 -14.97 -2.15
N ILE A 56 -24.15 -13.71 -2.07
CA ILE A 56 -23.43 -13.05 -3.17
C ILE A 56 -22.15 -13.82 -3.53
N ASN A 57 -21.33 -14.18 -2.54
CA ASN A 57 -20.07 -14.89 -2.79
C ASN A 57 -20.30 -16.32 -3.32
N SER A 58 -21.39 -16.99 -2.94
CA SER A 58 -21.76 -18.30 -3.49
C SER A 58 -22.21 -18.20 -4.95
N SER A 59 -22.93 -17.14 -5.30
CA SER A 59 -23.55 -16.95 -6.61
C SER A 59 -22.55 -16.44 -7.66
N PHE A 60 -21.61 -15.57 -7.26
CA PHE A 60 -20.68 -14.88 -8.18
C PHE A 60 -19.21 -15.27 -7.99
N GLY A 61 -18.91 -16.09 -6.98
CA GLY A 61 -17.56 -16.57 -6.65
C GLY A 61 -16.97 -15.90 -5.41
N ARG A 62 -16.02 -16.57 -4.76
CA ARG A 62 -15.35 -16.05 -3.55
C ARG A 62 -14.63 -14.74 -3.85
N GLY A 63 -14.89 -13.72 -3.03
CA GLY A 63 -14.28 -12.39 -3.17
C GLY A 63 -15.11 -11.39 -3.97
N SER A 64 -16.28 -11.80 -4.46
CA SER A 64 -17.24 -10.91 -5.15
C SER A 64 -17.74 -9.78 -4.26
N VAL A 65 -17.87 -10.03 -2.94
CA VAL A 65 -18.12 -8.98 -1.94
C VAL A 65 -17.31 -9.23 -0.69
N THR A 66 -16.59 -8.21 -0.24
CA THR A 66 -15.76 -8.23 0.97
C THR A 66 -15.86 -6.89 1.69
N ARG A 67 -15.55 -6.87 2.99
CA ARG A 67 -15.50 -5.61 3.72
C ARG A 67 -14.25 -4.84 3.32
N LEU A 68 -14.38 -3.55 3.06
CA LEU A 68 -13.25 -2.70 2.78
C LEU A 68 -12.29 -2.72 3.99
N GLY A 69 -11.05 -3.15 3.77
CA GLY A 69 -10.03 -3.31 4.81
C GLY A 69 -10.00 -4.66 5.54
N SER A 70 -10.93 -5.59 5.29
CA SER A 70 -10.84 -6.95 5.86
C SER A 70 -9.79 -7.81 5.14
N ALA A 71 -9.57 -7.54 3.86
CA ALA A 71 -8.30 -7.84 3.22
C ALA A 71 -7.40 -6.65 3.53
N GLY A 72 -6.33 -6.84 4.31
CA GLY A 72 -5.35 -5.79 4.60
C GLY A 72 -5.04 -5.03 3.31
N GLY A 73 -5.26 -3.71 3.35
CA GLY A 73 -5.52 -2.88 2.17
C GLY A 73 -4.77 -3.38 0.95
N ALA A 74 -5.50 -3.83 -0.08
CA ALA A 74 -4.95 -4.58 -1.20
C ALA A 74 -3.67 -3.91 -1.70
N LEU A 75 -2.52 -4.50 -1.37
CA LEU A 75 -1.23 -4.02 -1.82
C LEU A 75 -1.21 -4.21 -3.33
N VAL A 76 -1.40 -3.11 -4.05
CA VAL A 76 -1.34 -3.10 -5.51
C VAL A 76 0.13 -3.11 -5.88
N GLU A 77 0.52 -4.12 -6.65
CA GLU A 77 1.87 -4.19 -7.21
C GLU A 77 2.10 -2.96 -8.12
N THR A 78 3.28 -2.34 -8.01
CA THR A 78 3.66 -1.17 -8.82
C THR A 78 4.85 -1.48 -9.72
N PHE A 79 5.08 -0.62 -10.73
CA PHE A 79 6.28 -0.63 -11.56
C PHE A 79 6.86 0.80 -11.70
N PRO A 80 8.18 0.94 -11.95
CA PRO A 80 8.81 2.27 -12.00
C PRO A 80 8.27 3.12 -13.16
N SER A 81 8.06 4.41 -12.92
CA SER A 81 7.65 5.37 -13.95
C SER A 81 8.83 5.86 -14.81
N GLY A 82 10.06 5.52 -14.43
CA GLY A 82 11.29 6.10 -14.99
C GLY A 82 11.66 7.46 -14.41
N CYS A 83 10.97 7.91 -13.37
CA CYS A 83 11.23 9.16 -12.65
C CYS A 83 11.24 8.90 -11.14
N LEU A 84 12.43 8.87 -10.53
CA LEU A 84 12.60 8.51 -9.13
C LEU A 84 11.75 9.36 -8.16
N THR A 85 11.63 10.66 -8.42
CA THR A 85 10.85 11.56 -7.57
C THR A 85 9.35 11.28 -7.67
N LEU A 86 8.87 10.91 -8.86
CA LEU A 86 7.47 10.53 -9.06
C LEU A 86 7.18 9.18 -8.39
N ASP A 87 8.07 8.21 -8.56
CA ASP A 87 7.93 6.90 -7.93
C ASP A 87 7.87 7.01 -6.41
N PHE A 88 8.71 7.87 -5.82
CA PHE A 88 8.66 8.16 -4.39
C PHE A 88 7.33 8.81 -3.97
N ALA A 89 6.86 9.81 -4.73
CA ALA A 89 5.59 10.48 -4.45
C ALA A 89 4.38 9.54 -4.56
N LEU A 90 4.44 8.55 -5.44
CA LEU A 90 3.39 7.54 -5.64
C LEU A 90 3.50 6.34 -4.69
N GLY A 91 4.54 6.27 -3.85
CA GLY A 91 4.74 5.15 -2.92
C GLY A 91 5.26 3.87 -3.59
N GLY A 92 6.01 4.00 -4.69
CA GLY A 92 6.66 2.88 -5.39
C GLY A 92 6.39 2.80 -6.90
N GLY A 93 5.76 3.82 -7.48
CA GLY A 93 5.56 3.93 -8.93
C GLY A 93 4.11 3.73 -9.39
N LEU A 94 3.94 3.32 -10.65
CA LEU A 94 2.65 3.20 -11.30
C LEU A 94 1.96 1.87 -10.93
N PRO A 95 0.66 1.87 -10.55
CA PRO A 95 -0.05 0.66 -10.14
C PRO A 95 -0.40 -0.27 -11.31
N LYS A 96 -0.15 -1.57 -11.16
CA LYS A 96 -0.55 -2.59 -12.13
C LYS A 96 -2.06 -2.85 -12.07
N GLY A 97 -2.64 -3.17 -13.24
CA GLY A 97 -4.07 -3.48 -13.36
C GLY A 97 -5.01 -2.30 -13.11
N ARG A 98 -4.50 -1.06 -13.19
CA ARG A 98 -5.26 0.18 -13.00
C ARG A 98 -5.03 1.12 -14.18
N ILE A 99 -6.01 1.98 -14.44
CA ILE A 99 -5.90 3.06 -15.42
C ILE A 99 -5.22 4.25 -14.75
N VAL A 100 -4.21 4.80 -15.40
CA VAL A 100 -3.47 6.00 -14.96
C VAL A 100 -3.63 7.08 -16.02
N GLU A 101 -4.00 8.29 -15.60
CA GLU A 101 -4.13 9.46 -16.46
C GLU A 101 -3.01 10.47 -16.16
N VAL A 102 -2.32 10.94 -17.20
CA VAL A 102 -1.29 11.98 -17.11
C VAL A 102 -1.74 13.18 -17.93
N TYR A 103 -2.03 14.29 -17.27
CA TYR A 103 -2.50 15.53 -17.89
C TYR A 103 -1.51 16.69 -17.68
N GLY A 104 -1.65 17.75 -18.49
CA GLY A 104 -0.80 18.94 -18.40
C GLY A 104 -0.67 19.71 -19.71
N PRO A 105 -0.05 20.91 -19.67
CA PRO A 105 0.14 21.79 -20.83
C PRO A 105 0.86 21.12 -22.01
N GLU A 106 0.74 21.69 -23.19
CA GLU A 106 1.54 21.28 -24.34
C GLU A 106 3.04 21.34 -24.02
N SER A 107 3.81 20.39 -24.55
CA SER A 107 5.25 20.28 -24.28
C SER A 107 5.65 19.97 -22.82
N SER A 108 4.71 19.66 -21.91
CA SER A 108 5.03 19.32 -20.50
C SER A 108 5.66 17.94 -20.28
N GLY A 109 5.94 17.18 -21.34
CA GLY A 109 6.58 15.86 -21.25
C GLY A 109 5.65 14.67 -20.96
N LYS A 110 4.32 14.80 -21.12
CA LYS A 110 3.36 13.69 -20.89
C LYS A 110 3.71 12.42 -21.68
N THR A 111 3.86 12.56 -23.00
CA THR A 111 4.23 11.44 -23.89
C THR A 111 5.61 10.90 -23.54
N THR A 112 6.55 11.77 -23.20
CA THR A 112 7.89 11.38 -22.76
C THR A 112 7.81 10.51 -21.50
N LEU A 113 7.08 10.94 -20.45
CA LEU A 113 6.88 10.16 -19.23
C LEU A 113 6.26 8.79 -19.52
N ALA A 114 5.25 8.73 -20.39
CA ALA A 114 4.63 7.47 -20.79
C ALA A 114 5.64 6.53 -21.48
N LEU A 115 6.49 7.05 -22.38
CA LEU A 115 7.55 6.28 -23.02
C LEU A 115 8.62 5.81 -22.03
N HIS A 116 8.97 6.62 -21.02
CA HIS A 116 9.86 6.21 -19.95
C HIS A 116 9.27 5.06 -19.12
N ALA A 117 7.99 5.14 -18.75
CA ALA A 117 7.30 4.07 -18.04
C ALA A 117 7.26 2.77 -18.88
N ILE A 118 7.04 2.87 -20.20
CA ILE A 118 7.12 1.72 -21.13
C ILE A 118 8.54 1.15 -21.16
N ALA A 119 9.57 1.98 -21.23
CA ALA A 119 10.96 1.51 -21.23
C ALA A 119 11.32 0.80 -19.92
N GLU A 120 10.82 1.26 -18.77
CA GLU A 120 11.04 0.59 -17.48
C GLU A 120 10.38 -0.78 -17.42
N ILE A 121 9.12 -0.93 -17.88
CA ILE A 121 8.48 -2.25 -17.90
C ILE A 121 9.18 -3.21 -18.87
N GLN A 122 9.63 -2.72 -20.04
CA GLN A 122 10.37 -3.53 -21.01
C GLN A 122 11.70 -4.08 -20.46
N LYS A 123 12.36 -3.38 -19.53
CA LYS A 123 13.58 -3.87 -18.88
C LYS A 123 13.33 -5.04 -17.93
N LEU A 124 12.12 -5.16 -17.39
CA LEU A 124 11.75 -6.18 -16.42
C LEU A 124 11.36 -7.53 -17.06
N GLY A 125 11.25 -7.56 -18.39
CA GLY A 125 10.83 -8.74 -19.17
C GLY A 125 9.32 -8.85 -19.32
#